data_AF-A0A6M1SF09-F1
#
_entry.id   AF-A0A6M1SF09-F1
#
_cell.length_a   1.000
_cell.length_b   1.000
_cell.length_c   1.000
_cell.angle_alpha   90.00
_cell.angle_beta   90.00
_cell.angle_gamma   90.00
#
_symmetry.space_group_name_H-M   'P 1'
#
loop_
_entity.id
_entity.type
_entity.pdbx_description
1 polymer ?
#
loop_
_entity_poly.entity_id
_entity_poly.type
_entity_poly.pdbx_seq_one_letter_code
_entity_poly.pdbx_strand_id
1 'polypeptide(L)'
;MLDRTSWLGADEAQREGAWRTFLAGFSLTLGNPKTIVFFLAILPTVVPLNQMSPIAFAELTAIVIVMLLIICSTYAWLASAAREMFKSDRAISRLNKTAGAMMATAAGLVVFQH
;
A
#
# COMPACT_ATOMS: atom_id res chain seq x y z
N MET A 1 43.68 -0.68 -2.59
CA MET A 1 43.07 -1.20 -3.83
C MET A 1 41.76 -1.86 -3.39
N LEU A 2 40.66 -1.09 -3.27
CA LEU A 2 39.38 -1.60 -2.78
C LEU A 2 38.72 -2.44 -3.88
N ASP A 3 38.33 -3.66 -3.52
CA ASP A 3 37.83 -4.68 -4.43
C ASP A 3 36.49 -4.28 -5.04
N ARG A 4 36.51 -4.07 -6.36
CA ARG A 4 35.38 -3.66 -7.20
C ARG A 4 34.24 -4.69 -7.22
N THR A 5 34.48 -5.92 -6.74
CA THR A 5 33.46 -6.99 -6.67
C THR A 5 32.47 -6.82 -5.51
N SER A 6 32.85 -6.09 -4.45
CA SER A 6 31.98 -5.86 -3.29
C SER A 6 30.76 -4.96 -3.58
N TRP A 7 30.87 -4.05 -4.55
CA TRP A 7 29.78 -3.17 -4.98
C TRP A 7 28.75 -3.86 -5.89
N LEU A 8 29.17 -4.90 -6.62
CA LEU A 8 28.26 -5.68 -7.48
C LEU A 8 27.32 -6.54 -6.63
N GLY A 9 27.82 -7.15 -5.56
CA GLY A 9 26.99 -7.97 -4.66
C GLY A 9 25.98 -7.17 -3.83
N ALA A 10 26.28 -5.92 -3.49
CA ALA A 10 25.37 -5.05 -2.74
C ALA A 10 24.15 -4.62 -3.58
N ASP A 11 24.37 -4.26 -4.85
CA ASP A 11 23.29 -3.88 -5.77
C ASP A 11 22.39 -5.07 -6.12
N GLU A 12 22.97 -6.27 -6.32
CA GLU A 12 22.19 -7.48 -6.58
C GLU A 12 21.34 -7.90 -5.37
N ALA A 13 21.91 -7.90 -4.16
CA ALA A 13 21.17 -8.20 -2.93
C ALA A 13 20.05 -7.18 -2.66
N GLN A 14 20.29 -5.90 -2.92
CA GLN A 14 19.29 -4.84 -2.76
C GLN A 14 18.18 -4.93 -3.82
N ARG A 15 18.51 -5.30 -5.05
CA ARG A 15 17.55 -5.50 -6.15
C ARG A 15 16.68 -6.74 -5.94
N GLU A 16 17.23 -7.84 -5.41
CA GLU A 16 16.45 -9.00 -4.97
C GLU A 16 15.49 -8.64 -3.84
N GLY A 17 15.93 -7.84 -2.87
CA GLY A 17 15.08 -7.35 -1.78
C GLY A 17 13.91 -6.49 -2.26
N ALA A 18 14.15 -5.60 -3.23
CA ALA A 18 13.12 -4.76 -3.82
C ALA A 18 12.07 -5.57 -4.59
N TRP A 19 12.51 -6.52 -5.42
CA TRP A 19 11.61 -7.37 -6.20
C TRP A 19 10.75 -8.28 -5.30
N ARG A 20 11.35 -8.87 -4.26
CA ARG A 20 10.61 -9.66 -3.26
C ARG A 20 9.58 -8.83 -2.53
N THR A 21 9.91 -7.59 -2.17
CA THR A 21 8.96 -6.67 -1.51
C THR A 21 7.80 -6.30 -2.42
N PHE A 22 8.08 -6.01 -3.70
CA PHE A 22 7.04 -5.76 -4.70
C PHE A 22 6.11 -6.97 -4.87
N LEU A 23 6.67 -8.16 -5.07
CA LEU A 23 5.88 -9.38 -5.22
C LEU A 23 5.09 -9.73 -3.96
N ALA A 24 5.61 -9.44 -2.77
CA ALA A 24 4.88 -9.62 -1.52
C ALA A 24 3.65 -8.69 -1.45
N GLY A 25 3.81 -7.40 -1.78
CA GLY A 25 2.69 -6.46 -1.84
C GLY A 25 1.67 -6.80 -2.93
N PHE A 26 2.16 -7.22 -4.10
CA PHE A 26 1.31 -7.67 -5.21
C PHE A 26 0.52 -8.92 -4.83
N SER A 27 1.17 -9.93 -4.26
CA SER A 27 0.54 -11.16 -3.79
C SER A 27 -0.42 -10.91 -2.64
N LEU A 28 -0.15 -9.95 -1.75
CA LEU A 28 -1.07 -9.57 -0.68
C LEU A 28 -2.35 -8.95 -1.25
N THR A 29 -2.23 -8.12 -2.28
CA THR A 29 -3.37 -7.48 -2.94
C THR A 29 -4.20 -8.50 -3.73
N LEU A 30 -3.53 -9.39 -4.48
CA LEU A 30 -4.21 -10.45 -5.23
C LEU A 30 -4.74 -11.58 -4.35
N GLY A 31 -4.06 -11.88 -3.25
CA GLY A 31 -4.42 -12.94 -2.30
C GLY A 31 -5.61 -12.58 -1.41
N ASN A 32 -6.17 -11.37 -1.54
CA ASN A 32 -7.38 -10.97 -0.85
C ASN A 32 -8.60 -11.10 -1.79
N PRO A 33 -9.21 -12.30 -1.89
CA PRO A 33 -10.36 -12.50 -2.77
C PRO A 33 -11.55 -11.62 -2.40
N LYS A 34 -11.67 -11.21 -1.13
CA LYS A 34 -12.73 -10.30 -0.67
C LYS A 34 -12.62 -8.95 -1.35
N THR A 35 -11.41 -8.39 -1.41
CA THR A 35 -11.13 -7.10 -2.07
C THR A 35 -11.41 -7.17 -3.57
N ILE A 36 -10.96 -8.23 -4.24
CA ILE A 36 -11.19 -8.42 -5.68
C ILE A 36 -12.68 -8.48 -5.99
N VAL A 37 -13.42 -9.35 -5.29
CA VAL A 37 -14.87 -9.52 -5.50
C VAL A 37 -15.62 -8.23 -5.21
N PHE A 38 -15.24 -7.50 -4.15
CA PHE A 38 -15.82 -6.20 -3.81
C PHE A 38 -15.66 -5.18 -4.96
N PHE A 39 -14.45 -5.05 -5.51
CA PHE A 39 -14.21 -4.13 -6.63
C PHE A 39 -14.94 -4.56 -7.90
N LEU A 40 -14.96 -5.86 -8.22
CA LEU A 40 -15.69 -6.39 -9.39
C LEU A 40 -17.20 -6.13 -9.28
N ALA A 41 -17.77 -6.20 -8.09
CA ALA A 41 -19.18 -5.92 -7.86
C ALA A 41 -19.54 -4.43 -8.08
N ILE A 42 -18.62 -3.52 -7.75
CA ILE A 42 -18.83 -2.07 -7.89
C ILE A 42 -18.47 -1.58 -9.30
N LEU A 43 -17.51 -2.21 -9.97
CA LEU A 43 -17.03 -1.80 -11.30
C LEU A 43 -18.14 -1.47 -12.32
N PRO A 44 -19.18 -2.32 -12.54
CA PRO A 44 -20.24 -2.02 -13.52
C PRO A 44 -21.15 -0.85 -13.11
N THR A 45 -21.17 -0.46 -11.83
CA THR A 45 -21.93 0.71 -11.36
C THR A 45 -21.20 2.02 -11.61
N VAL A 46 -19.87 1.98 -11.68
CA VAL A 46 -19.02 3.15 -11.88
C VAL A 46 -18.79 3.40 -13.37
N VAL A 47 -18.68 2.33 -14.17
CA VAL A 47 -18.37 2.42 -15.60
C VAL A 47 -19.30 1.52 -16.41
N PRO A 48 -20.02 2.04 -17.42
CA PRO A 48 -20.83 1.24 -18.32
C PRO A 48 -19.93 0.44 -19.28
N LEU A 49 -19.52 -0.76 -18.86
CA LEU A 49 -18.64 -1.64 -19.62
C LEU A 49 -19.32 -2.26 -20.86
N ASN A 50 -20.66 -2.23 -20.94
CA ASN A 50 -21.45 -2.93 -21.96
C ASN A 50 -21.37 -2.32 -23.37
N GLN A 51 -20.95 -1.06 -23.50
CA GLN A 51 -20.83 -0.34 -24.78
C GLN A 51 -19.44 0.26 -24.96
N MET A 52 -18.47 -0.20 -24.17
CA MET A 52 -17.16 0.44 -24.10
C MET A 52 -16.24 -0.07 -25.21
N SER A 53 -15.69 0.85 -26.01
CA SER A 53 -14.67 0.52 -27.01
C SER A 53 -13.39 0.03 -26.31
N PRO A 54 -12.65 -0.95 -26.89
CA PRO A 54 -11.36 -1.39 -26.35
C PRO A 54 -10.35 -0.25 -26.13
N ILE A 55 -10.43 0.81 -26.93
CA ILE A 55 -9.58 2.01 -26.80
C ILE A 55 -9.93 2.77 -25.52
N ALA A 56 -11.22 3.00 -25.26
CA ALA A 56 -11.68 3.69 -24.06
C ALA A 56 -11.34 2.89 -22.79
N PHE A 57 -11.40 1.55 -22.86
CA PHE A 57 -10.97 0.69 -21.77
C PHE A 57 -9.47 0.83 -21.48
N ALA A 58 -8.63 0.86 -22.52
CA ALA A 58 -7.19 1.06 -22.37
C ALA A 58 -6.85 2.44 -21.78
N GLU A 59 -7.54 3.50 -22.22
CA GLU A 59 -7.38 4.85 -21.69
C GLU A 59 -7.76 4.92 -20.22
N LEU A 60 -8.93 4.38 -19.84
CA LEU A 60 -9.35 4.32 -18.43
C LEU A 60 -8.34 3.56 -17.57
N THR A 61 -7.86 2.42 -18.06
CA THR A 61 -6.86 1.60 -17.36
C THR A 61 -5.57 2.39 -17.16
N ALA A 62 -5.10 3.10 -18.18
CA ALA A 62 -3.91 3.95 -18.09
C ALA A 62 -4.08 5.07 -17.05
N ILE A 63 -5.24 5.75 -17.05
CA ILE A 63 -5.56 6.79 -16.06
C ILE A 63 -5.50 6.22 -14.64
N VAL A 64 -6.13 5.07 -14.40
CA VAL A 64 -6.14 4.42 -13.07
C VAL A 64 -4.72 4.05 -12.64
N ILE A 65 -3.90 3.48 -13.54
CA ILE A 65 -2.51 3.14 -13.24
C ILE A 65 -1.71 4.39 -12.86
N VAL A 66 -1.79 5.46 -13.66
CA VAL A 66 -1.08 6.71 -13.39
C VAL A 66 -1.54 7.32 -12.06
N MET A 67 -2.84 7.34 -11.80
CA MET A 67 -3.39 7.86 -10.55
C MET A 67 -2.89 7.06 -9.34
N LEU A 68 -2.90 5.73 -9.42
CA LEU A 68 -2.38 4.86 -8.35
C LEU A 68 -0.88 5.09 -8.12
N LEU A 69 -0.08 5.24 -9.19
CA LEU A 69 1.34 5.53 -9.06
C LEU A 69 1.60 6.87 -8.36
N ILE A 70 0.84 7.91 -8.71
CA ILE A 70 0.94 9.23 -8.07
C ILE A 70 0.61 9.09 -6.58
N ILE A 71 -0.56 8.53 -6.25
CA ILE A 71 -1.03 8.39 -4.86
C ILE A 71 -0.05 7.55 -4.04
N CYS A 72 0.39 6.40 -4.53
CA CYS A 72 1.34 5.54 -3.85
C CYS A 72 2.69 6.22 -3.65
N SER A 73 3.18 6.96 -4.65
CA SER A 73 4.44 7.71 -4.53
C SER A 73 4.33 8.85 -3.52
N THR A 74 3.19 9.56 -3.49
CA THR A 74 2.90 10.57 -2.48
C THR A 74 2.88 9.95 -1.08
N TYR A 75 2.23 8.81 -0.89
CA TYR A 75 2.25 8.09 0.38
C TYR A 75 3.66 7.62 0.75
N ALA A 76 4.44 7.10 -0.19
CA ALA A 76 5.81 6.68 0.06
C ALA A 76 6.71 7.87 0.49
N TRP A 77 6.52 9.03 -0.15
CA TRP A 77 7.21 10.26 0.20
C TRP A 77 6.79 10.82 1.57
N LEU A 78 5.48 10.84 1.85
CA LEU A 78 4.98 11.22 3.17
C LEU A 78 5.47 10.24 4.24
N ALA A 79 5.53 8.94 3.93
CA ALA A 79 6.03 7.91 4.83
C ALA A 79 7.53 8.07 5.11
N SER A 80 8.34 8.47 4.13
CA SER A 80 9.77 8.72 4.36
C SER A 80 9.98 9.93 5.28
N ALA A 81 9.24 11.01 5.07
CA ALA A 81 9.23 12.18 5.97
C ALA A 81 8.72 11.81 7.38
N ALA A 82 7.65 11.02 7.47
CA ALA A 82 7.13 10.53 8.74
C ALA A 82 8.12 9.59 9.43
N ARG A 83 8.91 8.81 8.68
CA ARG A 83 9.92 7.91 9.25
C ARG A 83 11.02 8.66 9.99
N GLU A 84 11.37 9.87 9.57
CA GLU A 84 12.28 10.75 10.32
C GLU A 84 11.65 11.21 11.64
N MET A 85 10.36 11.57 11.62
CA MET A 85 9.60 11.91 12.83
C MET A 85 9.41 10.71 13.78
N PHE A 86 9.20 9.50 13.23
CA PHE A 86 9.06 8.26 13.98
C PHE A 86 10.37 7.70 14.54
N LYS A 87 11.52 8.26 14.14
CA LYS A 87 12.80 7.96 14.78
C LYS A 87 12.89 8.50 16.21
N SER A 88 11.96 9.38 16.60
CA SER A 88 11.81 9.86 17.98
C SER A 88 11.00 8.87 18.81
N ASP A 89 11.63 8.20 19.78
CA ASP A 89 10.99 7.25 20.71
C ASP A 89 9.74 7.82 21.40
N ARG A 90 9.73 9.14 21.66
CA ARG A 90 8.59 9.84 22.28
C ARG A 90 7.37 9.91 21.35
N ALA A 91 7.57 10.04 20.04
CA ALA A 91 6.49 10.12 19.07
C ALA A 91 5.78 8.76 18.92
N ILE A 92 6.55 7.68 18.79
CA ILE A 92 6.01 6.31 18.73
C ILE A 92 5.29 5.93 20.02
N SER A 93 5.85 6.26 21.20
CA SER A 93 5.20 5.96 22.48
C SER A 93 3.84 6.65 22.64
N ARG A 94 3.71 7.91 22.19
CA ARG A 94 2.44 8.64 22.20
C ARG A 94 1.44 8.05 21.22
N LEU A 95 1.87 7.71 20.00
CA LEU A 95 1.02 7.08 18.98
C LEU A 95 0.47 5.73 19.45
N ASN A 96 1.32 4.88 20.05
CA ASN A 96 0.90 3.59 20.56
C ASN A 96 -0.09 3.72 21.73
N LYS A 97 0.09 4.70 22.60
CA LYS A 97 -0.86 4.99 23.69
C LYS A 97 -2.21 5.45 23.17
N THR A 98 -2.24 6.34 22.16
CA THR A 98 -3.52 6.80 21.58
C THR A 98 -4.22 5.68 20.81
N ALA A 99 -3.49 4.88 20.04
CA ALA A 99 -4.04 3.72 19.34
C ALA A 99 -4.61 2.69 20.33
N GLY A 100 -3.87 2.39 21.40
CA GLY A 100 -4.33 1.50 22.47
C GLY A 100 -5.59 2.02 23.17
N ALA A 101 -5.66 3.33 23.46
CA ALA A 101 -6.85 3.94 24.05
C ALA A 101 -8.07 3.88 23.11
N MET A 102 -7.87 4.09 21.81
CA MET A 102 -8.95 3.95 20.81
C MET A 102 -9.44 2.50 20.74
N MET A 103 -8.53 1.52 20.70
CA MET A 103 -8.91 0.11 20.67
C MET A 103 -9.64 -0.33 21.95
N ALA A 104 -9.16 0.09 23.12
CA ALA A 104 -9.82 -0.18 24.38
C ALA A 104 -11.23 0.44 24.43
N THR A 105 -11.37 1.68 23.95
CA THR A 105 -12.67 2.36 23.85
C THR A 105 -13.61 1.61 22.91
N ALA A 106 -13.15 1.23 21.72
CA ALA A 106 -13.95 0.48 20.76
C ALA A 106 -14.37 -0.90 21.29
N ALA A 107 -13.45 -1.64 21.91
CA ALA A 107 -13.74 -2.92 22.54
C ALA A 107 -14.76 -2.76 23.68
N GLY A 108 -14.61 -1.72 24.51
CA GLY A 108 -15.58 -1.39 25.55
C GLY A 108 -16.97 -1.13 24.97
N LEU A 109 -17.09 -0.29 23.94
CA LEU A 109 -18.37 0.00 23.29
C LEU A 109 -19.03 -1.25 22.72
N VAL A 110 -18.27 -2.15 22.09
CA VAL A 110 -18.81 -3.41 21.55
C VAL A 110 -19.31 -4.33 22.67
N VAL A 111 -18.58 -4.42 23.79
CA VAL A 111 -19.02 -5.20 24.96
C VAL A 111 -20.24 -4.58 25.62
N PHE A 112 -20.34 -3.25 25.65
CA PHE A 112 -21.52 -2.54 26.19
C PHE A 112 -22.75 -2.61 25.27
N GLN A 113 -22.58 -2.88 23.97
CA GLN A 113 -23.67 -3.03 23.01
C GLN A 113 -24.21 -4.46 22.90
N HIS A 114 -23.58 -5.43 23.57
CA HIS A 114 -24.01 -6.83 23.69
C HIS A 114 -24.58 -7.11 25.08
#